data_AF-A0A7X1KL27-F1
#
_entry.id   AF-A0A7X1KL27-F1
#
_cell.length_a   1.000
_cell.length_b   1.000
_cell.length_c   1.000
_cell.angle_alpha   90.00
_cell.angle_beta   90.00
_cell.angle_gamma   90.00
#
_symmetry.space_group_name_H-M   'P 1'
#
loop_
_entity.id
_entity.type
_entity.pdbx_description
1 polymer ?
#
loop_
_entity_poly.entity_id
_entity_poly.type
_entity_poly.pdbx_seq_one_letter_code
_entity_poly.pdbx_strand_id
1 'polypeptide(L)'
;MPELAIFACLGAQERRIAAHAIDHLLAPAMAGDGVTFACRADAGLAEVVSAPAGAIRMVSLLPLAEDEGRPWAETEALLHQTFASLADSGDPVFVMTVFRGLADRASESGQAMLLRVRRLNLLATELSRAYGAIVVDVDRVIADIGGRSLQTDHRLGGDLAAEVVGHELAMTLAANGLDACVSFEAQERARARLGAQKPAIRPAEALSPSDIIALGTGRSRQRVLMRSGAIQQEHASWLVRQILTGRIGPREALGRLVGALRRRGLKDSLALLLSALRQGAAQGRTA
;
A
#
# COMPACT_ATOMS: atom_id res chain seq x y z
N MET A 1 2.90 7.30 -26.43
CA MET A 1 3.11 7.44 -24.98
C MET A 1 2.90 6.07 -24.37
N PRO A 2 3.79 5.56 -23.51
CA PRO A 2 3.52 4.31 -22.81
C PRO A 2 2.24 4.46 -21.98
N GLU A 3 1.27 3.58 -22.22
CA GLU A 3 0.07 3.45 -21.41
C GLU A 3 0.35 2.43 -20.31
N LEU A 4 0.14 2.83 -19.05
CA LEU A 4 0.31 1.97 -17.89
C LEU A 4 -1.04 1.37 -17.50
N ALA A 5 -1.16 0.05 -17.66
CA ALA A 5 -2.36 -0.67 -17.26
C ALA A 5 -2.37 -0.95 -15.75
N ILE A 6 -3.52 -0.73 -15.11
CA ILE A 6 -3.78 -1.02 -13.70
C ILE A 6 -4.95 -2.01 -13.65
N PHE A 7 -4.72 -3.18 -13.05
CA PHE A 7 -5.75 -4.18 -12.80
C PHE A 7 -6.01 -4.26 -11.30
N ALA A 8 -7.24 -3.95 -10.89
CA ALA A 8 -7.58 -3.85 -9.48
C ALA A 8 -8.84 -4.67 -9.14
N CYS A 9 -8.73 -5.46 -8.06
CA CYS A 9 -9.85 -6.16 -7.44
C CYS A 9 -10.32 -5.32 -6.24
N LEU A 10 -11.35 -4.50 -6.46
CA LEU A 10 -11.83 -3.50 -5.52
C LEU A 10 -13.32 -3.67 -5.19
N GLY A 11 -13.70 -3.26 -3.98
CA GLY A 11 -15.09 -3.10 -3.59
C GLY A 11 -15.79 -1.97 -4.36
N ALA A 12 -17.13 -1.92 -4.29
CA ALA A 12 -17.92 -1.02 -5.13
C ALA A 12 -17.54 0.46 -4.98
N GLN A 13 -17.36 0.96 -3.75
CA GLN A 13 -16.97 2.35 -3.50
C GLN A 13 -15.50 2.60 -3.81
N GLU A 14 -14.63 1.62 -3.58
CA GLU A 14 -13.20 1.71 -3.90
C GLU A 14 -12.95 1.87 -5.40
N ARG A 15 -13.83 1.34 -6.27
CA ARG A 15 -13.75 1.58 -7.71
C ARG A 15 -13.86 3.07 -8.06
N ARG A 16 -14.80 3.78 -7.43
CA ARG A 16 -14.95 5.24 -7.59
C ARG A 16 -13.71 5.97 -7.08
N ILE A 17 -13.17 5.53 -5.94
CA ILE A 17 -11.97 6.10 -5.33
C ILE A 17 -10.76 5.91 -6.25
N ALA A 18 -10.57 4.71 -6.80
CA ALA A 18 -9.48 4.41 -7.73
C ALA A 18 -9.59 5.21 -9.02
N ALA A 19 -10.79 5.32 -9.61
CA ALA A 19 -11.01 6.18 -10.78
C ALA A 19 -10.64 7.63 -10.46
N HIS A 20 -11.10 8.18 -9.33
CA HIS A 20 -10.72 9.53 -8.91
C HIS A 20 -9.21 9.70 -8.69
N ALA A 21 -8.58 8.76 -7.99
CA ALA A 21 -7.14 8.77 -7.74
C ALA A 21 -6.33 8.78 -9.03
N ILE A 22 -6.76 8.01 -10.03
CA ILE A 22 -6.03 7.84 -11.29
C ILE A 22 -6.32 9.00 -12.23
N ASP A 23 -7.59 9.30 -12.51
CA ASP A 23 -8.00 10.23 -13.56
C ASP A 23 -7.88 11.69 -13.13
N HIS A 24 -8.08 11.98 -11.84
CA HIS A 24 -8.14 13.35 -11.34
C HIS A 24 -6.93 13.78 -10.51
N LEU A 25 -6.13 12.83 -10.01
CA LEU A 25 -4.93 13.15 -9.21
C LEU A 25 -3.66 12.71 -9.94
N LEU A 26 -3.49 11.41 -10.19
CA LEU A 26 -2.24 10.85 -10.70
C LEU A 26 -1.98 11.24 -12.17
N ALA A 27 -2.95 11.06 -13.06
CA ALA A 27 -2.79 11.38 -14.47
C ALA A 27 -2.49 12.88 -14.70
N PRO A 28 -3.20 13.84 -14.09
CA PRO A 28 -2.83 15.25 -14.17
C PRO A 28 -1.45 15.56 -13.58
N ALA A 29 -1.09 14.92 -12.46
CA ALA A 29 0.25 15.08 -11.87
C ALA A 29 1.38 14.57 -12.78
N MET A 30 1.06 13.71 -13.75
CA MET A 30 1.99 13.03 -14.67
C MET A 30 1.87 13.51 -16.14
N ALA A 31 0.95 14.42 -16.46
CA ALA A 31 0.63 14.79 -17.84
C ALA A 31 1.84 15.33 -18.63
N GLY A 32 2.79 15.99 -17.96
CA GLY A 32 4.02 16.51 -18.57
C GLY A 32 5.11 15.47 -18.80
N ASP A 33 4.93 14.25 -18.30
CA ASP A 33 5.96 13.21 -18.23
C ASP A 33 5.71 12.05 -19.22
N GLY A 34 4.75 12.20 -20.12
CA GLY A 34 4.59 11.28 -21.26
C GLY A 34 3.87 9.96 -20.94
N VAL A 35 3.22 9.84 -19.77
CA VAL A 35 2.54 8.61 -19.32
C VAL A 35 1.03 8.79 -19.30
N THR A 36 0.32 7.78 -19.79
CA THR A 36 -1.14 7.65 -19.64
C THR A 36 -1.46 6.43 -18.79
N PHE A 37 -2.65 6.39 -18.20
CA PHE A 37 -3.10 5.31 -17.33
C PHE A 37 -4.40 4.72 -17.86
N ALA A 38 -4.51 3.39 -17.82
CA ALA A 38 -5.75 2.68 -18.09
C ALA A 38 -6.08 1.80 -16.88
N CYS A 39 -7.20 2.05 -16.22
CA CYS A 39 -7.59 1.33 -15.01
C CYS A 39 -8.78 0.42 -15.26
N ARG A 40 -8.63 -0.86 -14.92
CA ARG A 40 -9.71 -1.84 -14.80
C ARG A 40 -9.93 -2.17 -13.33
N ALA A 41 -10.86 -1.44 -12.72
CA ALA A 41 -11.10 -1.46 -11.27
C ALA A 41 -12.09 -2.54 -10.79
N ASP A 42 -12.76 -3.23 -11.70
CA ASP A 42 -13.74 -4.27 -11.45
C ASP A 42 -13.20 -5.69 -11.70
N ALA A 43 -11.88 -5.83 -11.79
CA ALA A 43 -11.25 -7.11 -12.08
C ALA A 43 -11.45 -8.10 -10.94
N GLY A 44 -11.79 -9.34 -11.26
CA GLY A 44 -11.77 -10.43 -10.28
C GLY A 44 -10.35 -10.73 -9.82
N LEU A 45 -10.18 -11.38 -8.66
CA LEU A 45 -8.85 -11.73 -8.14
C LEU A 45 -8.03 -12.56 -9.15
N ALA A 46 -8.67 -13.52 -9.83
CA ALA A 46 -8.04 -14.31 -10.87
C ALA A 46 -7.58 -13.46 -12.07
N GLU A 47 -8.36 -12.45 -12.46
CA GLU A 47 -8.00 -11.54 -13.56
C GLU A 47 -6.82 -10.64 -13.20
N VAL A 48 -6.75 -10.18 -11.94
CA VAL A 48 -5.59 -9.45 -11.42
C VAL A 48 -4.34 -10.33 -11.48
N VAL A 49 -4.43 -11.60 -11.07
CA VAL A 49 -3.31 -12.55 -11.16
C VAL A 49 -2.88 -12.77 -12.62
N SER A 50 -3.82 -12.91 -13.54
CA SER A 50 -3.54 -13.14 -14.97
C SER A 50 -3.25 -11.86 -15.77
N ALA A 51 -3.15 -10.70 -15.12
CA ALA A 51 -2.90 -9.45 -15.82
C ALA A 51 -1.58 -9.49 -16.62
N PRO A 52 -1.51 -8.81 -17.79
CA PRO A 52 -0.30 -8.78 -18.60
C PRO A 52 0.94 -8.28 -17.84
N ALA A 53 2.12 -8.72 -18.28
CA ALA A 53 3.40 -8.25 -17.73
C ALA A 53 3.55 -6.72 -17.89
N GLY A 54 4.16 -6.07 -16.90
CA GLY A 54 4.32 -4.61 -16.85
C GLY A 54 3.10 -3.86 -16.33
N ALA A 55 2.01 -4.56 -15.96
CA ALA A 55 0.84 -3.94 -15.35
C ALA A 55 1.03 -3.74 -13.84
N ILE A 56 0.43 -2.68 -13.30
CA ILE A 56 0.26 -2.54 -11.85
C ILE A 56 -0.93 -3.41 -11.41
N ARG A 57 -0.73 -4.21 -10.36
CA ARG A 57 -1.78 -5.07 -9.79
C ARG A 57 -2.20 -4.56 -8.42
N MET A 58 -3.49 -4.54 -8.14
CA MET A 58 -4.03 -4.02 -6.89
C MET A 58 -5.11 -4.93 -6.33
N VAL A 59 -5.05 -5.20 -5.03
CA VAL A 59 -6.02 -6.04 -4.33
C VAL A 59 -6.51 -5.30 -3.10
N SER A 60 -7.80 -4.99 -3.03
CA SER A 60 -8.43 -4.59 -1.77
C SER A 60 -8.79 -5.81 -0.94
N LEU A 61 -8.64 -5.67 0.37
CA LEU A 61 -9.09 -6.65 1.34
C LEU A 61 -10.58 -6.48 1.70
N LEU A 62 -11.25 -5.41 1.24
CA LEU A 62 -12.67 -5.15 1.55
C LEU A 62 -13.60 -6.27 1.06
N PRO A 63 -13.51 -6.77 -0.19
CA PRO A 63 -14.36 -7.89 -0.63
C PRO A 63 -14.21 -9.15 0.22
N LEU A 64 -13.00 -9.40 0.75
CA LEU A 64 -12.74 -10.54 1.64
C LEU A 64 -13.21 -10.28 3.08
N ALA A 65 -13.26 -9.01 3.51
CA ALA A 65 -13.87 -8.64 4.77
C ALA A 65 -15.38 -8.86 4.74
N GLU A 66 -16.04 -8.54 3.62
CA GLU A 66 -17.49 -8.70 3.43
C GLU A 66 -17.92 -10.16 3.17
N ASP A 67 -16.99 -11.07 2.84
CA ASP A 67 -17.25 -12.50 2.73
C ASP A 67 -17.27 -13.18 4.12
N GLU A 68 -18.33 -12.93 4.89
CA GLU A 68 -18.52 -13.48 6.24
C GLU A 68 -18.65 -15.01 6.26
N GLY A 69 -19.11 -15.61 5.16
CA GLY A 69 -19.29 -17.06 5.04
C GLY A 69 -17.98 -17.83 4.92
N ARG A 70 -16.90 -17.18 4.48
CA ARG A 70 -15.61 -17.84 4.28
C ARG A 70 -14.83 -18.02 5.59
N PRO A 71 -14.45 -19.26 5.94
CA PRO A 71 -13.56 -19.52 7.06
C PRO A 71 -12.25 -18.71 6.98
N TRP A 72 -11.74 -18.31 8.15
CA TRP A 72 -10.50 -17.53 8.21
C TRP A 72 -9.31 -18.25 7.56
N ALA A 73 -9.13 -19.55 7.86
CA ALA A 73 -8.03 -20.33 7.32
C ALA A 73 -8.03 -20.39 5.78
N GLU A 74 -9.21 -20.46 5.17
CA GLU A 74 -9.36 -20.42 3.70
C GLU A 74 -9.06 -19.03 3.13
N THR A 75 -9.48 -17.98 3.84
CA THR A 75 -9.19 -16.59 3.45
C THR A 75 -7.69 -16.31 3.47
N GLU A 76 -7.01 -16.75 4.53
CA GLU A 76 -5.56 -16.63 4.70
C GLU A 76 -4.81 -17.44 3.64
N ALA A 77 -5.17 -18.71 3.44
CA ALA A 77 -4.56 -19.57 2.42
C ALA A 77 -4.72 -18.99 1.00
N LEU A 78 -5.91 -18.50 0.65
CA LEU A 78 -6.15 -17.85 -0.64
C LEU A 78 -5.24 -16.63 -0.82
N LEU A 79 -5.14 -15.76 0.19
CA LEU A 79 -4.32 -14.55 0.10
C LEU A 79 -2.84 -14.89 -0.06
N HIS A 80 -2.32 -15.86 0.71
CA HIS A 80 -0.95 -16.33 0.53
C HIS A 80 -0.69 -16.91 -0.87
N GLN A 81 -1.58 -17.75 -1.37
CA GLN A 81 -1.46 -18.31 -2.72
C GLN A 81 -1.51 -17.22 -3.80
N THR A 82 -2.43 -16.27 -3.64
CA THR A 82 -2.61 -15.16 -4.56
C THR A 82 -1.37 -14.28 -4.60
N PHE A 83 -0.87 -13.82 -3.45
CA PHE A 83 0.28 -12.93 -3.40
C PHE A 83 1.59 -13.62 -3.75
N ALA A 84 1.72 -14.93 -3.51
CA ALA A 84 2.83 -15.71 -4.08
C ALA A 84 2.81 -15.66 -5.61
N SER A 85 1.66 -15.93 -6.22
CA SER A 85 1.49 -15.89 -7.69
C SER A 85 1.73 -14.49 -8.26
N LEU A 86 1.25 -13.45 -7.58
CA LEU A 86 1.47 -12.06 -7.97
C LEU A 86 2.96 -11.68 -7.89
N ALA A 87 3.67 -12.12 -6.84
CA ALA A 87 5.10 -11.83 -6.68
C ALA A 87 5.96 -12.46 -7.77
N ASP A 88 5.59 -13.65 -8.26
CA ASP A 88 6.30 -14.34 -9.33
C ASP A 88 6.25 -13.58 -10.67
N SER A 89 5.26 -12.68 -10.86
CA SER A 89 5.21 -11.80 -12.04
C SER A 89 6.30 -10.72 -12.05
N GLY A 90 6.84 -10.37 -10.88
CA GLY A 90 7.88 -9.35 -10.72
C GLY A 90 7.44 -7.90 -10.96
N ASP A 91 6.15 -7.67 -11.21
CA ASP A 91 5.54 -6.35 -11.40
C ASP A 91 5.10 -5.73 -10.04
N PRO A 92 4.79 -4.41 -9.99
CA PRO A 92 4.30 -3.77 -8.77
C PRO A 92 2.94 -4.33 -8.33
N VAL A 93 2.87 -4.76 -7.06
CA VAL A 93 1.64 -5.27 -6.43
C VAL A 93 1.27 -4.41 -5.24
N PHE A 94 0.03 -3.94 -5.20
CA PHE A 94 -0.53 -3.14 -4.12
C PHE A 94 -1.60 -3.91 -3.36
N VAL A 95 -1.61 -3.77 -2.04
CA VAL A 95 -2.65 -4.28 -1.15
C VAL A 95 -3.29 -3.13 -0.39
N MET A 96 -4.61 -2.98 -0.49
CA MET A 96 -5.35 -1.95 0.25
C MET A 96 -5.92 -2.53 1.54
N THR A 97 -5.62 -1.90 2.68
CA THR A 97 -6.20 -2.27 3.97
C THR A 97 -7.65 -1.80 4.07
N VAL A 98 -8.41 -2.34 5.03
CA VAL A 98 -9.81 -1.99 5.26
C VAL A 98 -9.91 -1.07 6.48
N PHE A 99 -10.62 0.04 6.36
CA PHE A 99 -10.86 0.92 7.52
C PHE A 99 -11.71 0.21 8.58
N ARG A 100 -11.27 0.23 9.84
CA ARG A 100 -11.91 -0.49 10.95
C ARG A 100 -13.18 0.18 11.53
N GLY A 101 -13.65 1.27 10.94
CA GLY A 101 -14.87 1.96 11.39
C GLY A 101 -16.13 1.21 10.95
N LEU A 102 -16.95 0.79 11.91
CA LEU A 102 -18.20 0.08 11.65
C LEU A 102 -19.36 0.87 12.26
N ALA A 103 -20.48 0.98 11.52
CA ALA A 103 -21.69 1.65 12.01
C ALA A 103 -22.30 0.90 13.20
N ASP A 104 -22.41 -0.43 13.10
CA ASP A 104 -22.97 -1.29 14.14
C ASP A 104 -21.87 -2.05 14.89
N ARG A 105 -20.97 -1.32 15.57
CA ARG A 105 -19.85 -1.96 16.28
C ARG A 105 -20.29 -2.76 17.52
N ALA A 106 -21.47 -2.47 18.08
CA ALA A 106 -21.89 -3.06 19.35
C ALA A 106 -22.50 -4.46 19.20
N SER A 107 -23.03 -4.80 18.00
CA SER A 107 -23.59 -6.12 17.76
C SER A 107 -22.52 -7.21 17.65
N GLU A 108 -22.94 -8.46 17.82
CA GLU A 108 -22.09 -9.64 17.61
C GLU A 108 -21.51 -9.67 16.18
N SER A 109 -22.34 -9.38 15.18
CA SER A 109 -21.90 -9.26 13.78
C SER A 109 -20.85 -8.16 13.58
N GLY A 110 -21.04 -6.99 14.22
CA GLY A 110 -20.07 -5.91 14.19
C GLY A 110 -18.75 -6.25 14.85
N GLN A 111 -18.76 -6.96 15.98
CA GLN A 111 -17.53 -7.43 16.62
C GLN A 111 -16.81 -8.48 15.78
N ALA A 112 -17.55 -9.41 15.16
CA ALA A 112 -16.99 -10.40 14.25
C ALA A 112 -16.33 -9.73 13.03
N MET A 113 -17.01 -8.77 12.40
CA MET A 113 -16.47 -7.99 11.28
C MET A 113 -15.24 -7.18 11.69
N LEU A 114 -15.25 -6.54 12.88
CA LEU A 114 -14.09 -5.80 13.38
C LEU A 114 -12.87 -6.70 13.59
N LEU A 115 -13.07 -7.90 14.14
CA LEU A 115 -12.00 -8.88 14.30
C LEU A 115 -11.48 -9.35 12.95
N ARG A 116 -12.37 -9.60 11.98
CA ARG A 116 -12.00 -9.96 10.61
C ARG A 116 -11.16 -8.89 9.93
N VAL A 117 -11.60 -7.63 9.96
CA VAL A 117 -10.85 -6.47 9.43
C VAL A 117 -9.47 -6.35 10.07
N ARG A 118 -9.37 -6.48 11.40
CA ARG A 118 -8.08 -6.42 12.10
C ARG A 118 -7.12 -7.51 11.64
N ARG A 119 -7.62 -8.75 11.49
CA ARG A 119 -6.81 -9.87 10.99
C ARG A 119 -6.37 -9.66 9.55
N LEU A 120 -7.25 -9.17 8.68
CA LEU A 120 -6.92 -8.83 7.30
C LEU A 120 -5.84 -7.73 7.22
N ASN A 121 -5.97 -6.65 7.99
CA ASN A 121 -4.98 -5.57 7.99
C ASN A 121 -3.61 -6.03 8.53
N LEU A 122 -3.60 -6.93 9.52
CA LEU A 122 -2.36 -7.55 9.99
C LEU A 122 -1.74 -8.41 8.88
N LEU A 123 -2.56 -9.26 8.25
CA LEU A 123 -2.14 -10.11 7.13
C LEU A 123 -1.60 -9.27 5.97
N ALA A 124 -2.15 -8.11 5.66
CA ALA A 124 -1.61 -7.19 4.64
C ALA A 124 -0.11 -6.86 4.89
N THR A 125 0.26 -6.62 6.14
CA THR A 125 1.64 -6.35 6.54
C THR A 125 2.51 -7.60 6.37
N GLU A 126 1.98 -8.78 6.68
CA GLU A 126 2.68 -10.05 6.49
C GLU A 126 2.89 -10.37 5.02
N LEU A 127 1.86 -10.18 4.18
CA LEU A 127 1.92 -10.33 2.72
C LEU A 127 2.94 -9.36 2.12
N SER A 128 2.97 -8.11 2.59
CA SER A 128 3.97 -7.12 2.19
C SER A 128 5.40 -7.59 2.46
N ARG A 129 5.67 -8.08 3.68
CA ARG A 129 7.00 -8.59 4.06
C ARG A 129 7.39 -9.87 3.31
N ALA A 130 6.44 -10.77 3.09
CA ALA A 130 6.69 -12.07 2.47
C ALA A 130 6.84 -11.97 0.95
N TYR A 131 6.02 -11.15 0.30
CA TYR A 131 5.85 -11.13 -1.15
C TYR A 131 6.21 -9.80 -1.80
N GLY A 132 6.57 -8.78 -1.02
CA GLY A 132 7.00 -7.47 -1.54
C GLY A 132 5.84 -6.56 -1.96
N ALA A 133 4.60 -6.88 -1.58
CA ALA A 133 3.45 -6.03 -1.87
C ALA A 133 3.54 -4.68 -1.14
N ILE A 134 3.09 -3.62 -1.82
CA ILE A 134 3.05 -2.26 -1.31
C ILE A 134 1.71 -2.04 -0.62
N VAL A 135 1.73 -1.67 0.66
CA VAL A 135 0.52 -1.45 1.43
C VAL A 135 0.00 -0.03 1.19
N VAL A 136 -1.25 0.09 0.76
CA VAL A 136 -2.05 1.34 0.82
C VAL A 136 -2.82 1.30 2.14
N ASP A 137 -2.34 2.01 3.14
CA ASP A 137 -2.83 1.92 4.52
C ASP A 137 -4.06 2.82 4.77
N VAL A 138 -5.18 2.44 4.16
CA VAL A 138 -6.49 3.10 4.30
C VAL A 138 -6.89 3.26 5.76
N ASP A 139 -6.74 2.19 6.56
CA ASP A 139 -7.13 2.20 7.96
C ASP A 139 -6.41 3.26 8.77
N ARG A 140 -5.08 3.36 8.62
CA ARG A 140 -4.29 4.36 9.32
C ARG A 140 -4.60 5.77 8.87
N VAL A 141 -4.67 6.01 7.56
CA VAL A 141 -4.94 7.36 7.03
C VAL A 141 -6.28 7.90 7.52
N ILE A 142 -7.32 7.07 7.50
CA ILE A 142 -8.64 7.46 8.01
C ILE A 142 -8.64 7.58 9.55
N ALA A 143 -7.95 6.68 10.26
CA ALA A 143 -7.87 6.74 11.72
C ALA A 143 -7.14 7.99 12.24
N ASP A 144 -6.09 8.44 11.55
CA ASP A 144 -5.30 9.63 11.93
C ASP A 144 -6.11 10.93 11.82
N ILE A 145 -7.08 10.99 10.91
CA ILE A 145 -8.05 12.09 10.79
C ILE A 145 -9.18 11.99 11.83
N GLY A 146 -9.46 10.75 12.25
CA GLY A 146 -10.58 10.38 13.11
C GLY A 146 -11.83 10.09 12.30
N GLY A 147 -12.00 8.85 11.82
CA GLY A 147 -13.08 8.48 10.87
C GLY A 147 -14.52 8.88 11.20
N ARG A 148 -14.85 9.27 12.45
CA ARG A 148 -16.13 9.92 12.79
C ARG A 148 -16.31 11.28 12.09
N SER A 149 -15.26 12.09 11.97
CA SER A 149 -15.32 13.39 11.26
C SER A 149 -15.57 13.22 9.77
N LEU A 150 -15.23 12.05 9.21
CA LEU A 150 -15.40 11.71 7.81
C LEU A 150 -16.77 11.08 7.49
N GLN A 151 -17.62 10.88 8.50
CA GLN A 151 -18.97 10.29 8.36
C GLN A 151 -18.97 9.01 7.51
N THR A 152 -17.95 8.17 7.70
CA THR A 152 -17.75 6.97 6.91
C THR A 152 -17.63 5.72 7.78
N ASP A 153 -17.94 4.58 7.19
CA ASP A 153 -17.61 3.25 7.69
C ASP A 153 -16.53 2.60 6.81
N HIS A 154 -16.30 1.31 7.03
CA HIS A 154 -15.37 0.45 6.31
C HIS A 154 -15.60 0.41 4.78
N ARG A 155 -16.79 0.78 4.30
CA ARG A 155 -17.13 0.83 2.88
C ARG A 155 -16.74 2.14 2.21
N LEU A 156 -16.21 3.11 2.97
CA LEU A 156 -15.72 4.39 2.44
C LEU A 156 -16.82 5.19 1.70
N GLY A 157 -18.05 5.14 2.19
CA GLY A 157 -19.20 5.79 1.55
C GLY A 157 -19.19 7.33 1.60
N GLY A 158 -18.45 7.93 2.54
CA GLY A 158 -18.35 9.39 2.66
C GLY A 158 -17.44 10.02 1.61
N ASP A 159 -17.85 11.13 1.00
CA ASP A 159 -17.08 11.79 -0.06
C ASP A 159 -15.71 12.28 0.40
N LEU A 160 -15.61 12.84 1.61
CA LEU A 160 -14.32 13.26 2.16
C LEU A 160 -13.40 12.07 2.43
N ALA A 161 -13.94 10.93 2.87
CA ALA A 161 -13.16 9.70 3.02
C ALA A 161 -12.66 9.20 1.65
N ALA A 162 -13.51 9.26 0.62
CA ALA A 162 -13.13 8.91 -0.74
C ALA A 162 -12.01 9.81 -1.29
N GLU A 163 -12.09 11.13 -1.06
CA GLU A 163 -11.05 12.09 -1.45
C GLU A 163 -9.71 11.78 -0.77
N VAL A 164 -9.76 11.53 0.54
CA VAL A 164 -8.59 11.19 1.36
C VAL A 164 -7.91 9.91 0.89
N VAL A 165 -8.69 8.85 0.71
CA VAL A 165 -8.16 7.54 0.30
C VAL A 165 -7.68 7.60 -1.14
N GLY A 166 -8.39 8.33 -2.01
CA GLY A 166 -7.98 8.55 -3.39
C GLY A 166 -6.63 9.27 -3.46
N HIS A 167 -6.44 10.28 -2.59
CA HIS A 167 -5.17 10.97 -2.48
C HIS A 167 -4.04 10.06 -1.98
N GLU A 168 -4.27 9.28 -0.91
CA GLU A 168 -3.29 8.33 -0.41
C GLU A 168 -2.91 7.29 -1.47
N LEU A 169 -3.90 6.79 -2.20
CA LEU A 169 -3.70 5.84 -3.29
C LEU A 169 -2.85 6.44 -4.40
N ALA A 170 -3.18 7.64 -4.88
CA ALA A 170 -2.42 8.34 -5.92
C ALA A 170 -0.96 8.60 -5.47
N MET A 171 -0.76 9.05 -4.23
CA MET A 171 0.58 9.27 -3.69
C MET A 171 1.37 7.95 -3.62
N THR A 172 0.73 6.88 -3.12
CA THR A 172 1.36 5.56 -2.97
C THR A 172 1.76 4.96 -4.32
N LEU A 173 0.91 5.11 -5.34
CA LEU A 173 1.21 4.74 -6.73
C LEU A 173 2.40 5.56 -7.26
N ALA A 174 2.36 6.89 -7.13
CA ALA A 174 3.43 7.77 -7.61
C ALA A 174 4.79 7.47 -6.96
N ALA A 175 4.79 7.04 -5.70
CA ALA A 175 6.02 6.79 -4.95
C ALA A 175 6.61 5.39 -5.15
N ASN A 176 5.81 4.40 -5.56
CA ASN A 176 6.24 3.00 -5.53
C ASN A 176 5.88 2.18 -6.79
N GLY A 177 4.96 2.64 -7.63
CA GLY A 177 4.43 1.85 -8.75
C GLY A 177 4.99 2.21 -10.12
N LEU A 178 5.71 3.32 -10.24
CA LEU A 178 6.06 3.91 -11.54
C LEU A 178 7.56 3.79 -11.90
N ASP A 179 8.37 3.14 -11.08
CA ASP A 179 9.82 3.07 -11.27
C ASP A 179 10.27 2.33 -12.53
N ALA A 180 9.45 1.40 -13.02
CA ALA A 180 9.69 0.68 -14.27
C ALA A 180 9.48 1.56 -15.52
N CYS A 181 8.56 2.52 -15.47
CA CYS A 181 8.09 3.28 -16.65
C CYS A 181 8.44 4.78 -16.60
N VAL A 182 8.76 5.31 -15.42
CA VAL A 182 8.91 6.75 -15.18
C VAL A 182 10.23 7.02 -14.46
N SER A 183 10.95 8.06 -14.90
CA SER A 183 12.15 8.55 -14.22
C SER A 183 11.89 8.94 -12.76
N PHE A 184 12.91 8.86 -11.92
CA PHE A 184 12.79 9.25 -10.52
C PHE A 184 12.38 10.73 -10.38
N GLU A 185 12.93 11.62 -11.20
CA GLU A 185 12.64 13.05 -11.17
C GLU A 185 11.18 13.36 -11.52
N ALA A 186 10.60 12.62 -12.46
CA ALA A 186 9.18 12.74 -12.80
C ALA A 186 8.29 12.26 -11.66
N GLN A 187 8.64 11.16 -10.99
CA GLN A 187 7.93 10.69 -9.80
C GLN A 187 7.99 11.73 -8.66
N GLU A 188 9.16 12.31 -8.38
CA GLU A 188 9.28 13.35 -7.34
C GLU A 188 8.44 14.61 -7.68
N ARG A 189 8.40 15.03 -8.95
CA ARG A 189 7.52 16.13 -9.39
C ARG A 189 6.04 15.78 -9.19
N ALA A 190 5.62 14.59 -9.58
CA ALA A 190 4.24 14.14 -9.40
C ALA A 190 3.87 14.10 -7.91
N ARG A 191 4.74 13.54 -7.06
CA ARG A 191 4.56 13.54 -5.60
C ARG A 191 4.49 14.95 -5.00
N ALA A 192 5.29 15.89 -5.51
CA ALA A 192 5.23 17.28 -5.07
C ALA A 192 3.91 17.95 -5.47
N ARG A 193 3.43 17.71 -6.70
CA ARG A 193 2.12 18.21 -7.18
C ARG A 193 0.97 17.63 -6.35
N LEU A 194 0.98 16.32 -6.12
CA LEU A 194 0.02 15.65 -5.24
C LEU A 194 0.10 16.25 -3.84
N GLY A 195 1.27 16.35 -3.22
CA GLY A 195 1.42 16.94 -1.89
C GLY A 195 0.85 18.37 -1.76
N ALA A 196 0.91 19.18 -2.81
CA ALA A 196 0.30 20.51 -2.86
C ALA A 196 -1.25 20.49 -2.95
N GLN A 197 -1.82 19.39 -3.44
CA GLN A 197 -3.26 19.13 -3.55
C GLN A 197 -3.80 18.31 -2.38
N LYS A 198 -3.03 18.17 -1.28
CA LYS A 198 -3.47 17.39 -0.13
C LYS A 198 -4.81 17.93 0.40
N PRO A 199 -5.83 17.06 0.58
CA PRO A 199 -7.14 17.50 1.07
C PRO A 199 -7.01 18.29 2.36
N ALA A 200 -7.68 19.45 2.42
CA ALA A 200 -7.63 20.37 3.55
C ALA A 200 -8.49 19.85 4.70
N ILE A 201 -7.99 18.85 5.41
CA ILE A 201 -8.69 18.23 6.53
C ILE A 201 -8.14 18.85 7.80
N ARG A 202 -9.03 19.51 8.54
CA ARG A 202 -8.71 19.85 9.93
C ARG A 202 -8.77 18.55 10.72
N PRO A 203 -7.67 18.14 11.40
CA PRO A 203 -7.78 17.06 12.38
C PRO A 203 -8.89 17.45 13.36
N ALA A 204 -9.65 16.46 13.84
CA ALA A 204 -10.63 16.69 14.91
C ALA A 204 -10.00 17.57 16.00
N GLU A 205 -10.71 18.61 16.44
CA GLU A 205 -10.20 19.58 17.42
C GLU A 205 -9.42 18.84 18.51
N ALA A 206 -8.20 19.31 18.76
CA ALA A 206 -7.27 18.68 19.68
C ALA A 206 -8.02 18.30 20.95
N LEU A 207 -8.03 17.00 21.26
CA LEU A 207 -8.60 16.44 22.48
C LEU A 207 -8.32 17.42 23.63
N SER A 208 -9.40 17.91 24.26
CA SER A 208 -9.23 18.74 25.44
C SER A 208 -8.42 17.95 26.46
N PRO A 209 -7.54 18.57 27.27
CA PRO A 209 -6.87 17.88 28.37
C PRO A 209 -7.82 17.08 29.29
N SER A 210 -9.12 17.43 29.31
CA SER A 210 -10.18 16.68 30.00
C SER A 210 -10.51 15.31 29.38
N ASP A 211 -10.21 15.11 28.10
CA ASP A 211 -10.48 13.86 27.35
C ASP A 211 -9.29 12.89 27.43
N ILE A 212 -8.17 13.32 28.02
CA ILE A 212 -7.00 12.51 28.28
C ILE A 212 -7.23 11.80 29.61
N ILE A 213 -7.74 10.57 29.56
CA ILE A 213 -7.61 9.64 30.69
C ILE A 213 -6.11 9.45 30.91
N ALA A 214 -5.62 9.89 32.06
CA ALA A 214 -4.25 9.66 32.49
C ALA A 214 -4.02 8.16 32.62
N LEU A 215 -3.55 7.53 31.53
CA LEU A 215 -2.94 6.21 31.61
C LEU A 215 -1.72 6.36 32.51
N GLY A 216 -1.76 5.61 33.62
CA GLY A 216 -0.78 5.65 34.68
C GLY A 216 0.66 5.72 34.17
N THR A 217 1.49 6.44 34.92
CA THR A 217 2.90 6.69 34.69
C THR A 217 3.67 5.42 34.32
N GLY A 218 3.80 5.15 33.03
CA GLY A 218 4.47 3.93 32.60
C GLY A 218 4.30 3.55 31.14
N ARG A 219 4.63 4.44 30.20
CA ARG A 219 5.25 4.08 28.90
C ARG A 219 5.55 5.34 28.07
N SER A 220 6.79 5.40 27.61
CA SER A 220 7.40 6.48 26.85
C SER A 220 6.56 6.93 25.66
N ARG A 221 6.42 8.24 25.50
CA ARG A 221 5.82 8.91 24.34
C ARG A 221 6.69 8.66 23.10
N GLN A 222 6.34 7.66 22.31
CA GLN A 222 7.00 7.44 21.03
C GLN A 222 6.36 8.34 19.97
N ARG A 223 6.99 9.49 19.71
CA ARG A 223 6.74 10.28 18.50
C ARG A 223 7.15 9.45 17.29
N VAL A 224 6.18 8.91 16.56
CA VAL A 224 6.42 8.27 15.27
C VAL A 224 6.63 9.37 14.24
N LEU A 225 7.89 9.71 13.99
CA LEU A 225 8.29 10.51 12.84
C LEU A 225 7.87 9.72 11.59
N MET A 226 7.03 10.29 10.73
CA MET A 226 6.72 9.70 9.43
C MET A 226 8.02 9.49 8.65
N ARG A 227 8.43 8.22 8.52
CA ARG A 227 9.68 7.83 7.85
C ARG A 227 9.33 7.18 6.53
N SER A 228 9.24 7.98 5.48
CA SER A 228 9.21 7.55 4.08
C SER A 228 10.40 6.66 3.69
N GLY A 229 11.46 6.63 4.49
CA GLY A 229 12.61 5.73 4.31
C GLY A 229 12.38 4.26 4.69
N ALA A 230 11.35 3.93 5.49
CA ALA A 230 11.12 2.55 5.93
C ALA A 230 10.67 1.62 4.78
N ILE A 231 9.78 2.11 3.92
CA ILE A 231 9.23 1.37 2.78
C ILE A 231 10.35 1.07 1.74
N GLN A 232 11.27 2.01 1.55
CA GLN A 232 12.37 1.87 0.59
C GLN A 232 13.47 0.89 1.07
N GLN A 233 13.71 0.82 2.39
CA GLN A 233 14.60 -0.18 2.99
C GLN A 233 14.02 -1.59 2.92
N GLU A 234 12.70 -1.73 3.07
CA GLU A 234 12.00 -3.01 2.96
C GLU A 234 12.07 -3.57 1.52
N HIS A 235 11.89 -2.74 0.50
CA HIS A 235 11.99 -3.17 -0.90
C HIS A 235 13.41 -3.64 -1.30
N ALA A 236 14.45 -2.91 -0.87
CA ALA A 236 15.85 -3.32 -1.12
C ALA A 236 16.20 -4.64 -0.41
N SER A 237 15.70 -4.83 0.83
CA SER A 237 15.89 -6.06 1.58
C SER A 237 15.16 -7.24 0.95
N TRP A 238 13.96 -7.01 0.39
CA TRP A 238 13.22 -8.01 -0.36
C TRP A 238 13.99 -8.45 -1.62
N LEU A 239 14.50 -7.52 -2.43
CA LEU A 239 15.31 -7.84 -3.62
C LEU A 239 16.53 -8.70 -3.28
N VAL A 240 17.26 -8.34 -2.21
CA VAL A 240 18.42 -9.12 -1.73
C VAL A 240 17.98 -10.53 -1.32
N ARG A 241 16.84 -10.67 -0.64
CA ARG A 241 16.30 -11.96 -0.23
C ARG A 241 15.90 -12.82 -1.43
N GLN A 242 15.28 -12.26 -2.47
CA GLN A 242 14.90 -13.00 -3.69
C GLN A 242 16.12 -13.54 -4.47
N ILE A 243 17.24 -12.82 -4.44
CA ILE A 243 18.52 -13.29 -5.01
C ILE A 243 19.05 -14.48 -4.20
N LEU A 244 19.05 -14.36 -2.88
CA LEU A 244 19.57 -15.39 -1.98
C LEU A 244 18.74 -16.67 -2.00
N THR A 245 17.43 -16.56 -2.24
CA THR A 245 16.53 -17.72 -2.37
C THR A 245 16.50 -18.32 -3.78
N GLY A 246 17.26 -17.77 -4.73
CA GLY A 246 17.34 -18.27 -6.11
C GLY A 246 16.06 -18.09 -6.92
N ARG A 247 15.08 -17.32 -6.42
CA ARG A 247 13.80 -17.05 -7.11
C ARG A 247 13.96 -16.05 -8.25
N ILE A 248 14.93 -15.16 -8.16
CA ILE A 248 15.32 -14.26 -9.24
C ILE A 248 16.76 -14.59 -9.65
N GLY A 249 16.98 -14.77 -10.95
CA GLY A 249 18.31 -15.03 -11.47
C GLY A 249 19.27 -13.87 -11.18
N PRO A 250 20.56 -14.12 -10.85
CA PRO A 250 21.49 -13.07 -10.45
C PRO A 250 21.68 -11.99 -11.53
N ARG A 251 21.54 -12.33 -12.81
CA ARG A 251 21.58 -11.37 -13.93
C ARG A 251 20.38 -10.44 -13.95
N GLU A 252 19.19 -10.97 -13.69
CA GLU A 252 17.96 -10.18 -13.67
C GLU A 252 17.93 -9.24 -12.47
N ALA A 253 18.34 -9.74 -11.31
CA ALA A 253 18.47 -8.93 -10.11
C ALA A 253 19.55 -7.83 -10.26
N LEU A 254 20.68 -8.15 -10.91
CA LEU A 254 21.69 -7.15 -11.25
C LEU A 254 21.14 -6.11 -12.23
N GLY A 255 20.33 -6.50 -13.22
CA GLY A 255 19.66 -5.58 -14.13
C GLY A 255 18.73 -4.61 -13.40
N ARG A 256 17.90 -5.13 -12.48
CA ARG A 256 17.00 -4.33 -11.64
C ARG A 256 17.77 -3.41 -10.70
N LEU A 257 18.84 -3.90 -10.09
CA LEU A 257 19.72 -3.13 -9.21
C LEU A 257 20.47 -2.04 -9.97
N VAL A 258 21.01 -2.33 -11.16
CA VAL A 258 21.70 -1.35 -12.02
C VAL A 258 20.72 -0.29 -12.52
N GLY A 259 19.48 -0.67 -12.83
CA GLY A 259 18.39 0.27 -13.10
C GLY A 259 18.11 1.19 -11.91
N ALA A 260 17.99 0.63 -10.70
CA ALA A 260 17.85 1.42 -9.47
C ALA A 260 19.06 2.34 -9.20
N LEU A 261 20.29 1.85 -9.41
CA LEU A 261 21.55 2.58 -9.21
C LEU A 261 21.70 3.76 -10.17
N ARG A 262 21.32 3.59 -11.45
CA ARG A 262 21.33 4.67 -12.44
C ARG A 262 20.32 5.77 -12.10
N ARG A 263 19.23 5.42 -11.42
CA ARG A 263 18.12 6.34 -11.08
C ARG A 263 18.29 7.11 -9.77
N ARG A 264 19.09 6.61 -8.82
CA ARG A 264 19.27 7.22 -7.47
C ARG A 264 20.65 7.82 -7.18
N GLY A 265 21.63 7.56 -8.04
CA GLY A 265 23.02 7.86 -7.73
C GLY A 265 23.68 6.78 -6.87
N LEU A 266 24.98 6.61 -7.10
CA LEU A 266 25.73 5.43 -6.66
C LEU A 266 25.94 5.38 -5.13
N LYS A 267 26.01 6.54 -4.46
CA LYS A 267 26.30 6.63 -3.01
C LYS A 267 25.14 6.16 -2.14
N ASP A 268 23.92 6.63 -2.41
CA ASP A 268 22.75 6.32 -1.58
C ASP A 268 22.29 4.87 -1.72
N SER A 269 22.41 4.34 -2.93
CA SER A 269 22.12 2.94 -3.24
C SER A 269 23.11 1.98 -2.56
N LEU A 270 24.40 2.35 -2.47
CA LEU A 270 25.44 1.52 -1.84
C LEU A 270 25.30 1.52 -0.32
N ALA A 271 24.87 2.64 0.28
CA ALA A 271 24.52 2.71 1.70
C ALA A 271 23.31 1.82 2.06
N LEU A 272 22.26 1.84 1.24
CA LEU A 272 21.09 0.97 1.42
C LEU A 272 21.45 -0.51 1.27
N LEU A 273 22.25 -0.86 0.26
CA LEU A 273 22.63 -2.24 -0.01
C LEU A 273 23.56 -2.81 1.09
N LEU A 274 24.51 -2.02 1.58
CA LEU A 274 25.32 -2.37 2.74
C LEU A 274 24.48 -2.55 4.01
N SER A 275 23.45 -1.72 4.20
CA SER A 275 22.54 -1.86 5.34
C SER A 275 21.71 -3.16 5.27
N ALA A 276 21.20 -3.51 4.09
CA ALA A 276 20.45 -4.73 3.85
C ALA A 276 21.32 -5.99 3.97
N LEU A 277 22.55 -5.97 3.46
CA LEU A 277 23.52 -7.07 3.62
C LEU A 277 23.90 -7.30 5.10
N ARG A 278 24.10 -6.22 5.87
CA ARG A 278 24.38 -6.34 7.32
C ARG A 278 23.20 -6.93 8.09
N GLN A 279 21.96 -6.56 7.74
CA GLN A 279 20.77 -7.12 8.38
C GLN A 279 20.53 -8.59 7.97
N GLY A 280 20.73 -8.92 6.69
CA GLY A 280 20.64 -10.31 6.21
C GLY A 280 21.68 -11.24 6.86
N ALA A 281 22.92 -10.78 7.03
CA ALA A 281 23.98 -11.53 7.69
C ALA A 281 23.74 -11.73 9.20
N ALA A 282 23.00 -10.82 9.85
CA ALA A 282 22.62 -10.97 11.25
C ALA A 282 21.49 -12.00 11.45
N GLN A 283 20.56 -12.10 10.50
CA GLN A 283 19.46 -13.08 10.54
C GLN A 283 19.89 -14.49 10.14
N GLY A 284 20.93 -14.64 9.31
CA GLY A 284 21.49 -15.95 8.93
C GLY A 284 22.39 -16.62 9.97
N ARG A 285 22.71 -15.95 11.10
CA ARG A 285 23.49 -16.53 12.21
C ARG A 285 22.63 -17.07 13.35
N THR A 286 21.31 -16.96 13.22
CA THR A 286 20.32 -17.45 14.20
C THR A 286 19.49 -18.62 13.67
N ALA A 287 19.91 -19.24 12.57
CA ALA A 287 19.32 -20.46 11.99
C ALA A 287 20.33 -21.61 12.07
#